data_AF-A0A2K3KAB4-F1
#
_entry.id   AF-A0A2K3KAB4-F1
#
_cell.length_a   1.000
_cell.length_b   1.000
_cell.length_c   1.000
_cell.angle_alpha   90.00
_cell.angle_beta   90.00
_cell.angle_gamma   90.00
#
_symmetry.space_group_name_H-M   'P 1'
#
loop_
_entity.id
_entity.type
_entity.pdbx_description
1 polymer ?
#
loop_
_entity_poly.entity_id
_entity_poly.type
_entity_poly.pdbx_seq_one_letter_code
_entity_poly.pdbx_strand_id
1 'polypeptide(L)'
;MSQQNVSNENDANATNKSTSNDSWEEHFSSSFNQMDEHLAKNVDTDGLCGGCVAITLIKQGDQLIIGNLGDSRAVLCTKEDNNQLIPIQLSVDMVPDVP
;
A
#
# COMPACT_ATOMS: atom_id res chain seq x y z
N MET A 1 51.48 -5.14 37.21
CA MET A 1 51.32 -3.68 37.40
C MET A 1 51.68 -3.07 36.06
N SER A 2 50.79 -2.48 35.26
CA SER A 2 49.71 -1.54 35.54
C SER A 2 48.57 -1.70 34.51
N GLN A 3 47.33 -1.49 34.95
CA GLN A 3 46.15 -1.21 34.09
C GLN A 3 46.29 0.21 33.51
N GLN A 4 45.62 0.74 32.48
CA GLN A 4 44.23 0.78 31.94
C GLN A 4 44.40 1.47 30.54
N ASN A 5 43.51 1.52 29.54
CA ASN A 5 42.07 1.76 29.51
C ASN A 5 41.54 1.59 28.05
N VAL A 6 40.37 0.93 27.88
CA VAL A 6 39.14 1.36 27.15
C VAL A 6 39.32 2.02 25.76
N SER A 7 38.73 1.51 24.67
CA SER A 7 37.28 1.48 24.42
C SER A 7 36.80 0.37 23.47
N ASN A 8 35.65 -0.21 23.83
CA ASN A 8 34.75 -0.99 22.99
C ASN A 8 34.05 -0.08 21.97
N GLU A 9 34.05 -0.46 20.69
CA GLU A 9 32.92 -0.22 19.79
C GLU A 9 32.71 -1.50 18.97
N ASN A 10 31.70 -2.27 19.37
CA ASN A 10 31.20 -3.39 18.58
C ASN A 10 30.40 -2.77 17.42
N ASP A 11 30.97 -2.77 16.22
CA ASP A 11 30.25 -2.47 14.98
C ASP A 11 29.32 -3.64 14.64
N ALA A 12 28.28 -3.78 15.45
CA ALA A 12 27.07 -4.51 15.11
C ALA A 12 26.25 -3.64 14.15
N ASN A 13 26.77 -3.40 12.94
CA ASN A 13 25.94 -2.93 11.84
C ASN A 13 25.22 -4.13 11.23
N ALA A 14 24.43 -4.81 12.07
CA ALA A 14 23.29 -5.57 11.59
C ALA A 14 22.40 -4.54 10.93
N THR A 15 22.43 -4.52 9.59
CA THR A 15 21.47 -3.82 8.78
C THR A 15 20.10 -4.35 9.20
N ASN A 16 19.46 -3.65 10.14
CA ASN A 16 18.04 -3.77 10.41
C ASN A 16 17.33 -3.18 9.20
N LYS A 17 17.47 -3.85 8.05
CA LYS A 17 16.51 -3.74 6.98
C LYS A 17 15.25 -4.32 7.59
N SER A 18 14.38 -3.44 8.07
CA SER A 18 13.02 -3.76 8.50
C SER A 18 12.27 -4.33 7.30
N THR A 19 12.54 -5.59 6.98
CA THR A 19 11.80 -6.40 6.02
C THR A 19 10.41 -6.63 6.59
N SER A 20 9.49 -5.70 6.35
CA SER A 20 8.05 -6.00 6.48
C SER A 20 7.06 -5.05 5.79
N ASN A 21 7.45 -3.89 5.25
CA ASN A 21 6.50 -2.99 4.56
C ASN A 21 6.82 -2.67 3.10
N ASP A 22 8.07 -2.77 2.66
CA ASP A 22 8.47 -2.45 1.27
C ASP A 22 7.80 -3.38 0.23
N SER A 23 7.28 -4.55 0.65
CA SER A 23 6.74 -5.55 -0.28
C SER A 23 5.34 -5.23 -0.81
N TRP A 24 4.44 -4.63 -0.02
CA TRP A 24 3.05 -4.48 -0.45
C TRP A 24 2.88 -3.45 -1.57
N GLU A 25 3.59 -2.32 -1.50
CA GLU A 25 3.57 -1.31 -2.57
C GLU A 25 4.08 -1.90 -3.89
N GLU A 26 5.19 -2.64 -3.85
CA GLU A 26 5.73 -3.35 -5.01
C GLU A 26 4.75 -4.40 -5.55
N HIS A 27 4.10 -5.17 -4.66
CA HIS A 27 3.13 -6.19 -5.06
C HIS A 27 1.87 -5.59 -5.71
N PHE A 28 1.31 -4.51 -5.16
CA PHE A 28 0.18 -3.82 -5.77
C PHE A 28 0.57 -3.22 -7.12
N SER A 29 1.68 -2.49 -7.18
CA SER A 29 2.18 -1.88 -8.42
C SER A 29 2.42 -2.93 -9.51
N SER A 30 3.08 -4.04 -9.16
CA SER A 30 3.33 -5.15 -10.08
C SER A 30 2.02 -5.82 -10.54
N SER A 31 1.05 -6.00 -9.65
CA SER A 31 -0.24 -6.63 -10.00
C SER A 31 -1.07 -5.76 -10.93
N PHE A 32 -1.14 -4.45 -10.68
CA PHE A 32 -1.85 -3.52 -11.57
C PHE A 32 -1.18 -3.45 -12.95
N ASN A 33 0.15 -3.36 -13.00
CA ASN A 33 0.89 -3.35 -14.27
C ASN A 33 0.69 -4.64 -15.07
N GLN A 34 0.76 -5.80 -14.42
CA GLN A 34 0.54 -7.08 -15.11
C GLN A 34 -0.88 -7.20 -15.68
N MET A 35 -1.89 -6.70 -14.96
CA MET A 35 -3.26 -6.68 -15.44
C MET A 35 -3.41 -5.73 -16.64
N ASP A 36 -2.86 -4.52 -16.55
CA ASP A 36 -2.90 -3.53 -17.63
C ASP A 36 -2.21 -4.05 -18.90
N GLU A 37 -1.02 -4.65 -18.77
CA GLU A 37 -0.32 -5.31 -19.87
C GLU A 37 -1.12 -6.46 -20.48
N HIS A 38 -1.78 -7.26 -19.64
CA HIS A 38 -2.62 -8.36 -20.12
C HIS A 38 -3.82 -7.83 -20.92
N LEU A 39 -4.47 -6.76 -20.45
CA LEU A 39 -5.55 -6.12 -21.17
C LEU A 39 -5.06 -5.53 -22.49
N ALA A 40 -3.95 -4.79 -22.48
CA ALA A 40 -3.35 -4.18 -23.67
C ALA A 40 -3.04 -5.19 -24.78
N LYS A 41 -2.60 -6.41 -24.43
CA LYS A 41 -2.33 -7.49 -25.39
C LYS A 41 -3.59 -8.09 -26.02
N ASN A 42 -4.75 -7.97 -25.35
CA ASN A 42 -6.02 -8.55 -25.76
C ASN A 42 -7.05 -7.48 -26.17
N VAL A 43 -6.62 -6.25 -26.43
CA VAL A 43 -7.49 -5.17 -26.91
C VAL A 43 -8.05 -5.54 -28.29
N ASP A 44 -9.37 -5.65 -28.36
CA ASP A 44 -10.10 -5.66 -29.63
C ASP A 44 -10.08 -4.24 -30.21
N THR A 45 -9.35 -4.05 -31.31
CA THR A 45 -9.20 -2.75 -31.98
C THR A 45 -10.49 -2.24 -32.60
N ASP A 46 -11.51 -3.09 -32.71
CA ASP A 46 -12.69 -2.83 -33.53
C ASP A 46 -13.92 -2.42 -32.71
N GLY A 47 -13.88 -2.39 -31.37
CA GLY A 47 -15.11 -2.03 -30.64
C GLY A 47 -15.11 -1.80 -29.13
N LEU A 48 -14.05 -2.08 -28.37
CA LEU A 48 -14.09 -1.88 -26.90
C LEU A 48 -13.02 -0.91 -26.40
N CYS A 49 -13.35 0.38 -26.40
CA CYS A 49 -12.55 1.43 -25.76
C CYS A 49 -13.13 1.73 -24.38
N GLY A 50 -12.66 1.03 -23.35
CA GLY A 50 -13.06 1.25 -21.97
C GLY A 50 -11.85 1.49 -21.07
N GLY A 51 -12.06 2.23 -19.99
CA GLY A 51 -11.13 2.31 -18.87
C GLY A 51 -11.81 1.78 -17.61
N CYS A 52 -11.04 1.36 -16.63
CA CYS A 52 -11.55 1.02 -15.30
C CYS A 52 -10.76 1.75 -14.23
N VAL A 53 -11.43 1.98 -13.10
CA VAL A 53 -10.80 2.33 -11.82
C VAL A 53 -10.82 1.08 -10.96
N ALA A 54 -9.89 1.00 -9.99
CA ALA A 54 -9.81 -0.14 -9.10
C ALA A 54 -9.51 0.31 -7.67
N ILE A 55 -10.20 -0.29 -6.71
CA ILE A 55 -9.82 -0.23 -5.30
C ILE A 55 -9.83 -1.65 -4.74
N THR A 56 -8.72 -2.05 -4.14
CA THR A 56 -8.49 -3.43 -3.70
C THR A 56 -8.21 -3.44 -2.20
N LEU A 57 -8.90 -4.33 -1.48
CA LEU A 57 -8.71 -4.56 -0.05
C LEU A 57 -8.14 -5.96 0.18
N ILE A 58 -7.08 -6.07 0.97
CA ILE A 58 -6.54 -7.34 1.47
C ILE A 58 -6.63 -7.30 3.00
N LYS A 59 -7.42 -8.22 3.58
CA LYS A 59 -7.48 -8.42 5.03
C LYS A 59 -6.67 -9.65 5.43
N GLN A 60 -5.61 -9.46 6.20
CA GLN A 60 -4.77 -10.55 6.72
C GLN A 60 -4.66 -10.46 8.24
N GLY A 61 -5.42 -11.30 8.94
CA GLY A 61 -5.56 -11.19 10.40
C GLY A 61 -6.14 -9.83 10.77
N ASP A 62 -5.39 -9.08 11.59
CA ASP A 62 -5.74 -7.73 12.04
C ASP A 62 -5.18 -6.62 11.12
N GLN A 63 -4.51 -6.99 10.03
CA GLN A 63 -4.00 -6.05 9.04
C GLN A 63 -5.00 -5.88 7.90
N LEU A 64 -5.14 -4.63 7.46
CA LEU A 64 -5.92 -4.24 6.29
C LEU A 64 -5.02 -3.43 5.35
N ILE A 65 -4.78 -3.94 4.14
CA ILE A 65 -3.95 -3.30 3.12
C ILE A 65 -4.83 -2.89 1.95
N ILE A 66 -4.58 -1.70 1.40
CA ILE A 66 -5.46 -1.05 0.44
C ILE A 66 -4.63 -0.53 -0.72
N GLY A 67 -4.99 -0.91 -1.94
CA GLY A 67 -4.45 -0.34 -3.18
C GLY A 67 -5.55 0.42 -3.90
N ASN A 68 -5.30 1.69 -4.24
CA ASN A 68 -6.24 2.52 -5.01
C ASN A 68 -5.63 2.92 -6.36
N LEU A 69 -6.42 2.76 -7.43
CA LEU A 69 -6.12 3.16 -8.79
C LEU A 69 -7.34 3.88 -9.38
N GLY A 70 -7.44 5.18 -9.12
CA GLY A 70 -8.47 6.07 -9.66
C GLY A 70 -9.13 6.93 -8.59
N ASP A 71 -10.32 7.43 -8.91
CA ASP A 71 -11.14 8.28 -8.04
C ASP A 71 -12.13 7.49 -7.17
N SER A 72 -11.99 6.16 -7.11
CA SER A 72 -12.75 5.33 -6.18
C SER A 72 -12.33 5.57 -4.72
N ARG A 73 -13.26 5.33 -3.78
CA ARG A 73 -13.06 5.62 -2.35
C ARG A 73 -13.42 4.44 -1.45
N ALA A 74 -12.49 4.09 -0.55
CA ALA A 74 -12.73 3.15 0.56
C ALA A 74 -12.99 3.92 1.86
N VAL A 75 -14.05 3.54 2.57
CA VAL A 75 -14.42 4.10 3.87
C VAL A 75 -14.72 2.95 4.84
N LEU A 76 -14.05 2.94 5.99
CA LEU A 76 -14.30 2.03 7.09
C LEU A 76 -15.22 2.67 8.11
N CYS A 77 -16.36 2.03 8.36
CA CYS A 77 -17.19 2.39 9.50
C CYS A 77 -16.59 1.79 10.78
N THR A 78 -16.10 2.64 11.68
CA THR A 78 -15.72 2.25 13.03
C THR A 78 -16.85 2.56 14.00
N LYS A 79 -16.80 1.92 15.16
CA LYS A 79 -17.79 2.10 16.23
C LYS A 79 -17.06 2.53 17.48
N GLU A 80 -17.47 3.65 18.05
CA GLU A 80 -16.98 4.13 19.35
C GLU A 80 -17.68 3.43 20.52
N ASP A 81 -17.12 3.60 21.72
CA ASP A 81 -17.64 3.03 22.98
C ASP A 81 -19.09 3.46 23.28
N ASN A 82 -19.48 4.64 22.82
CA ASN A 82 -20.84 5.19 22.95
C ASN A 82 -21.83 4.64 21.88
N ASN A 83 -21.44 3.62 21.11
CA ASN A 83 -22.15 3.07 19.95
C ASN A 83 -22.30 4.02 18.75
N GLN A 84 -21.62 5.16 18.72
CA GLN A 84 -21.60 6.05 17.56
C GLN A 84 -20.81 5.43 16.41
N LEU A 85 -21.32 5.56 15.19
CA LEU A 85 -20.65 5.13 13.97
C LEU A 85 -19.81 6.28 13.41
N ILE A 86 -18.52 6.03 13.17
CA ILE A 86 -17.59 7.01 12.60
C ILE A 86 -17.04 6.49 11.27
N PRO A 87 -17.19 7.24 10.17
CA PRO A 87 -16.55 6.90 8.91
C PRO A 87 -15.08 7.33 8.92
N ILE A 88 -14.18 6.40 8.60
CA ILE A 88 -12.75 6.65 8.38
C ILE A 88 -12.45 6.40 6.91
N GLN A 89 -12.01 7.42 6.19
CA GLN A 89 -11.56 7.26 4.81
C GLN A 89 -10.20 6.55 4.80
N LEU A 90 -10.08 5.51 3.98
CA LEU A 90 -8.90 4.65 3.93
C LEU A 90 -8.11 4.77 2.61
N SER A 91 -8.62 5.50 1.62
CA SER A 91 -7.95 5.74 0.34
C SER A 91 -7.88 7.23 0.03
N VAL A 92 -6.93 7.62 -0.82
CA VAL A 92 -6.86 8.96 -1.40
C VAL A 92 -7.37 8.88 -2.83
N ASP A 93 -8.39 9.67 -3.17
CA ASP A 93 -8.95 9.71 -4.51
C ASP A 93 -7.93 10.37 -5.47
N MET A 94 -7.63 9.72 -6.59
CA MET A 94 -6.77 10.29 -7.63
C MET A 94 -7.59 11.19 -8.56
N VAL A 95 -7.84 12.40 -8.08
CA VAL A 95 -8.44 13.49 -8.85
C VAL A 95 -7.37 14.55 -9.15
N PRO A 96 -7.54 15.40 -10.19
CA PRO A 96 -6.63 16.51 -10.44
C PRO A 96 -6.56 17.46 -9.23
N ASP A 97 -5.39 18.03 -8.95
CA ASP A 97 -5.27 19.11 -7.97
C ASP A 97 -6.17 20.29 -8.40
N VAL A 98 -6.99 20.76 -7.46
CA VAL A 98 -7.79 21.98 -7.63
C VAL A 98 -6.90 23.16 -7.20
N PRO A 99 -6.64 24.16 -8.06
CA PRO A 99 -5.80 25.31 -7.72
C PRO A 99 -6.38 26.16 -6.58
#